data_AF-A0A8S3ADM6-F1
#
_entry.id   AF-A0A8S3ADM6-F1
#
_cell.length_a   1.000
_cell.length_b   1.000
_cell.length_c   1.000
_cell.angle_alpha   90.00
_cell.angle_beta   90.00
_cell.angle_gamma   90.00
#
_symmetry.space_group_name_H-M   'P 1'
#
loop_
_entity.id
_entity.type
_entity.pdbx_description
1 polymer ?
#
loop_
_entity_poly.entity_id
_entity_poly.type
_entity_poly.pdbx_seq_one_letter_code
_entity_poly.pdbx_strand_id
1 'polypeptide(L)'
;QSLTTNDQQQKCFDLQSLIDHAFAWEPLVNENQFECDTCQTKQDGSRRMFLTSHPNYLILLLKRFVHNRLTGKYEKCLDRT
;
A
#
# COMPACT_ATOMS: atom_id res chain seq x y z
N GLN A 1 22.85 -4.09 -33.18
CA GLN A 1 21.40 -4.16 -33.51
C GLN A 1 20.66 -4.26 -32.18
N SER A 2 19.63 -3.44 -32.06
CA SER A 2 19.10 -2.89 -30.80
C SER A 2 18.28 -3.87 -29.97
N LEU A 3 18.52 -3.90 -28.66
CA LEU A 3 17.67 -4.54 -27.67
C LEU A 3 16.53 -3.58 -27.31
N THR A 4 15.30 -3.88 -27.72
CA THR A 4 14.09 -3.21 -27.21
C THR A 4 13.11 -4.26 -26.70
N THR A 5 13.31 -4.71 -25.47
CA THR A 5 12.28 -5.35 -24.66
C THR A 5 11.74 -4.30 -23.71
N ASN A 6 10.60 -3.71 -24.07
CA ASN A 6 9.82 -2.86 -23.17
C ASN A 6 8.43 -3.47 -23.01
N ASP A 7 8.40 -4.71 -22.52
CA ASP A 7 7.20 -5.31 -21.96
C ASP A 7 6.91 -4.60 -20.64
N GLN A 8 6.09 -3.55 -20.70
CA GLN A 8 5.41 -3.04 -19.50
C GLN A 8 4.49 -4.16 -19.01
N GLN A 9 4.99 -4.97 -18.09
CA GLN A 9 4.24 -6.07 -17.53
C GLN A 9 3.03 -5.50 -16.78
N GLN A 10 1.86 -5.54 -17.44
CA GLN A 10 0.61 -5.02 -16.90
C GLN A 10 0.26 -5.83 -15.65
N LYS A 11 0.37 -5.20 -14.48
CA LYS A 11 0.05 -5.84 -13.21
C LYS A 11 -1.48 -5.98 -13.10
N CYS A 12 -1.94 -7.17 -12.75
CA CYS A 12 -3.34 -7.48 -12.50
C CYS A 12 -3.49 -7.79 -11.02
N PHE A 13 -4.45 -7.15 -10.36
CA PHE A 13 -4.73 -7.37 -8.93
C PHE A 13 -6.22 -7.56 -8.74
N ASP A 14 -6.67 -8.70 -8.24
CA ASP A 14 -8.07 -8.82 -7.85
C ASP A 14 -8.40 -7.96 -6.61
N LEU A 15 -9.70 -7.71 -6.40
CA LEU A 15 -10.17 -6.90 -5.27
C LEU A 15 -9.80 -7.51 -3.92
N GLN A 16 -9.81 -8.84 -3.80
CA GLN A 16 -9.51 -9.52 -2.55
C GLN A 16 -8.06 -9.28 -2.15
N SER A 17 -7.13 -9.35 -3.10
CA SER A 17 -5.71 -9.07 -2.90
C SER A 17 -5.46 -7.64 -2.41
N LEU A 18 -6.25 -6.67 -2.88
CA LEU A 18 -6.17 -5.28 -2.41
C LEU A 18 -6.68 -5.14 -0.97
N ILE A 19 -7.75 -5.85 -0.62
CA ILE A 19 -8.31 -5.89 0.73
C ILE A 19 -7.33 -6.59 1.69
N ASP A 20 -6.79 -7.73 1.30
CA ASP A 20 -5.81 -8.49 2.09
C ASP A 20 -4.56 -7.66 2.36
N HIS A 21 -4.06 -6.95 1.34
CA HIS A 21 -2.94 -6.02 1.49
C HIS A 21 -3.27 -4.88 2.46
N ALA A 22 -4.50 -4.36 2.46
CA ALA A 22 -4.90 -3.29 3.37
C ALA A 22 -4.89 -3.75 4.85
N PHE A 23 -5.13 -5.03 5.12
CA PHE A 23 -5.16 -5.59 6.49
C PHE A 23 -3.90 -6.37 6.87
N ALA A 24 -2.91 -6.44 5.98
CA ALA A 24 -1.64 -7.12 6.24
C ALA A 24 -0.85 -6.47 7.39
N TRP A 25 0.06 -7.25 7.98
CA TRP A 25 1.06 -6.71 8.89
C TRP A 25 2.04 -5.82 8.14
N GLU A 26 2.37 -4.67 8.73
CA GLU A 26 3.41 -3.77 8.26
C GLU A 26 4.45 -3.53 9.37
N PRO A 27 5.75 -3.55 9.04
CA PRO A 27 6.81 -3.28 10.00
C PRO A 27 6.89 -1.78 10.31
N LEU A 28 7.03 -1.45 11.58
CA LEU A 28 7.31 -0.10 12.08
C LEU A 28 8.77 -0.05 12.51
N VAL A 29 9.66 0.35 11.60
CA VAL A 29 11.12 0.31 11.78
C VAL A 29 11.78 1.57 11.21
N ASN A 30 13.04 1.81 11.54
CA ASN A 30 13.83 2.98 11.10
C ASN A 30 13.11 4.31 11.44
N GLU A 31 12.92 5.19 10.46
CA GLU A 31 12.24 6.48 10.61
C GLU A 31 10.75 6.35 11.02
N ASN A 32 10.17 5.15 10.90
CA ASN A 32 8.75 4.86 11.17
C ASN A 32 8.54 4.01 12.44
N GLN A 33 9.50 3.99 13.36
CA GLN A 33 9.37 3.28 14.66
C GLN A 33 8.18 3.76 15.49
N PHE A 34 7.65 2.86 16.32
CA PHE A 34 6.54 3.14 17.24
C PHE A 34 7.05 3.82 18.51
N GLU A 35 6.42 4.92 18.93
CA GLU A 35 6.70 5.55 20.22
C GLU A 35 5.95 4.78 21.32
N CYS A 36 6.70 4.04 22.15
CA CYS A 36 6.10 3.17 23.16
C CYS A 36 5.97 3.89 24.50
N ASP A 37 4.74 4.09 24.98
CA ASP A 37 4.46 4.75 26.26
C ASP A 37 5.06 4.00 27.47
N THR A 38 5.28 2.70 27.38
CA THR A 38 5.91 1.92 28.45
C THR A 38 7.44 2.06 28.44
N CYS A 39 8.05 2.07 27.24
CA CYS A 39 9.49 2.17 27.08
C CYS A 39 9.99 3.62 27.06
N GLN A 40 9.09 4.59 26.90
CA GLN A 40 9.36 6.03 26.76
C GLN A 40 10.41 6.32 25.66
N THR A 41 10.39 5.51 24.59
CA THR A 41 11.35 5.53 23.48
C THR A 41 10.74 4.94 22.22
N LYS A 42 11.32 5.28 21.06
CA LYS A 42 11.03 4.66 19.77
C LYS A 42 11.50 3.20 19.73
N GLN A 43 10.62 2.31 19.30
CA GLN A 43 10.84 0.88 19.23
C GLN A 43 10.46 0.33 17.86
N ASP A 44 11.18 -0.69 17.42
CA ASP A 44 10.76 -1.50 16.30
C ASP A 44 9.49 -2.27 16.67
N GLY A 45 8.55 -2.35 15.73
CA GLY A 45 7.28 -3.00 15.96
C GLY A 45 6.62 -3.51 14.69
N SER A 46 5.39 -4.00 14.84
CA SER A 46 4.55 -4.41 13.72
C SER A 46 3.14 -3.92 13.97
N ARG A 47 2.51 -3.38 12.93
CA ARG A 47 1.13 -2.89 12.96
C ARG A 47 0.30 -3.67 11.96
N ARG A 48 -0.97 -3.89 12.27
CA ARG A 48 -1.98 -4.28 11.28
C ARG A 48 -3.30 -3.64 11.63
N MET A 49 -4.22 -3.65 10.69
CA MET A 49 -5.60 -3.25 10.92
C MET A 49 -6.51 -4.48 10.91
N PHE A 50 -7.65 -4.38 11.59
CA PHE A 50 -8.72 -5.36 11.53
C PHE A 50 -10.06 -4.65 11.65
N LEU A 51 -11.09 -5.19 11.00
CA LEU A 51 -12.46 -4.73 11.20
C LEU A 51 -12.97 -5.29 12.53
N THR A 52 -13.32 -4.41 13.46
CA THR A 52 -13.94 -4.80 14.74
C THR A 52 -15.41 -5.16 14.58
N SER A 53 -16.05 -4.70 13.50
CA SER A 53 -17.44 -4.97 13.15
C SER A 53 -17.67 -4.77 11.64
N HIS A 54 -18.76 -5.34 11.12
CA HIS A 54 -19.11 -5.25 9.71
C HIS A 54 -20.04 -4.04 9.46
N PRO A 55 -19.77 -3.22 8.43
CA PRO A 55 -20.66 -2.11 8.09
C PRO A 55 -21.90 -2.60 7.32
N ASN A 56 -23.01 -1.86 7.42
CA ASN A 56 -24.19 -2.10 6.58
C ASN A 56 -23.93 -1.85 5.09
N TYR A 57 -23.02 -0.93 4.78
CA TYR A 57 -22.59 -0.60 3.42
C TYR A 57 -21.07 -0.47 3.39
N LEU A 58 -20.43 -1.24 2.50
CA LEU A 58 -18.99 -1.17 2.28
C LEU A 58 -18.69 -0.28 1.06
N ILE A 59 -18.09 0.88 1.30
CA ILE A 59 -17.64 1.79 0.24
C ILE A 59 -16.13 1.61 0.09
N LEU A 60 -15.70 1.21 -1.10
CA LEU A 60 -14.28 0.97 -1.43
C LEU A 60 -13.77 2.05 -2.39
N LEU A 61 -12.75 2.79 -1.95
CA LEU A 61 -12.04 3.74 -2.80
C LEU A 61 -10.74 3.14 -3.31
N LEU A 62 -10.70 2.79 -4.60
CA LEU A 62 -9.47 2.33 -5.25
C LEU A 62 -8.53 3.53 -5.48
N LYS A 63 -7.39 3.56 -4.76
CA LYS A 63 -6.37 4.62 -4.87
C LYS A 63 -5.56 4.49 -6.17
N ARG A 64 -6.18 4.73 -7.32
CA ARG A 64 -5.58 4.59 -8.66
C ARG A 64 -4.75 5.80 -9.07
N PHE A 65 -3.84 6.24 -8.21
CA PHE A 65 -2.94 7.37 -8.48
C PHE A 65 -1.55 7.06 -7.93
N VAL A 66 -0.53 7.40 -8.71
CA VAL A 66 0.88 7.18 -8.35
C VAL A 66 1.62 8.49 -8.52
N HIS A 67 2.44 8.83 -7.53
CA HIS A 67 3.30 10.01 -7.61
C HIS A 67 4.53 9.70 -8.47
N ASN A 68 4.64 10.34 -9.64
CA ASN A 68 5.83 10.27 -10.46
C ASN A 68 6.90 11.21 -9.88
N ARG A 69 7.95 10.62 -9.29
CA ARG A 69 9.03 11.37 -8.63
C ARG A 69 9.91 12.17 -9.60
N LEU A 70 9.95 11.81 -10.88
CA LEU A 70 10.73 12.53 -11.89
C LEU A 70 10.02 13.80 -12.35
N THR A 71 8.70 13.73 -12.52
CA THR A 71 7.89 14.86 -12.99
C THR A 71 7.27 15.67 -11.86
N GLY A 72 7.26 15.14 -10.63
CA GLY A 72 6.60 15.74 -9.46
C GLY A 72 5.07 15.77 -9.56
N LYS A 73 4.48 14.97 -10.47
CA LYS A 73 3.03 14.95 -10.73
C LYS A 73 2.42 13.61 -10.34
N TYR A 74 1.13 13.64 -10.05
CA TYR A 74 0.34 12.42 -9.90
C TYR A 74 -0.16 11.95 -11.27
N GLU A 75 -0.02 10.65 -11.51
CA GLU A 75 -0.48 9.98 -12.72
C GLU A 75 -1.51 8.91 -12.36
N LYS A 76 -2.45 8.66 -13.27
CA LYS A 76 -3.46 7.62 -13.08
C LYS A 76 -2.81 6.24 -13.15
N CYS A 77 -3.09 5.38 -12.18
CA CYS A 77 -2.73 3.97 -12.24
C CYS A 77 -3.70 3.25 -13.20
N LEU A 78 -3.13 2.67 -14.28
CA LEU A 78 -3.87 1.98 -15.34
C LEU A 78 -3.83 0.44 -15.20
N ASP A 79 -3.35 -0.06 -14.06
CA ASP A 79 -3.32 -1.49 -13.74
C ASP A 79 -4.74 -2.08 -13.74
N ARG A 80 -4.87 -3.34 -14.18
CA ARG A 80 -6.17 -4.02 -14.20
C ARG A 80 -6.52 -4.53 -12.81
N THR A 81 -7.82 -4.49 -12.50
CA THR A 81 -8.41 -5.10 -11.30
C THR A 81 -9.49 -6.06 -11.70
#